data_AF-A0A1C5A2T0-F1
#
_entry.id   AF-A0A1C5A2T0-F1
#
_cell.length_a   1.000
_cell.length_b   1.000
_cell.length_c   1.000
_cell.angle_alpha   90.00
_cell.angle_beta   90.00
_cell.angle_gamma   90.00
#
_symmetry.space_group_name_H-M   'P 1'
#
loop_
_entity.id
_entity.type
_entity.pdbx_description
1 polymer ?
#
loop_
_entity_poly.entity_id
_entity_poly.type
_entity_poly.pdbx_seq_one_letter_code
_entity_poly.pdbx_strand_id
1 'polypeptide(L)'
;MEAAERRGISLKRLGGWEPVTVTEYEYDGDGRLVRNWSQPESEWDQREQAWVAALAAYRAELCPCGCGQRYADVTSDEETGPQFVASRVVCRARLALLEAQKAAETQDVVGGARLWHVQMQKG
;
A
#
# COMPACT_ATOMS: atom_id res chain seq x y z
N MET A 1 8.25 2.44 0.93
CA MET A 1 7.93 2.49 -0.52
C MET A 1 6.46 2.21 -0.78
N GLU A 2 5.94 1.01 -0.46
CA GLU A 2 4.53 0.66 -0.70
C GLU A 2 3.52 1.63 -0.05
N ALA A 3 3.82 2.11 1.16
CA ALA A 3 2.97 3.08 1.85
C ALA A 3 2.87 4.43 1.13
N ALA A 4 3.95 4.86 0.44
CA ALA A 4 3.99 6.11 -0.31
C ALA A 4 3.27 5.95 -1.66
N GLU A 5 3.53 4.84 -2.35
CA GLU A 5 2.90 4.49 -3.62
C GLU A 5 1.38 4.33 -3.50
N ARG A 6 0.89 3.63 -2.46
CA ARG A 6 -0.56 3.52 -2.19
C ARG A 6 -1.24 4.88 -1.97
N ARG A 7 -0.47 5.89 -1.55
CA ARG A 7 -0.95 7.26 -1.32
C ARG A 7 -0.71 8.18 -2.52
N GLY A 8 -0.02 7.72 -3.57
CA GLY A 8 0.33 8.53 -4.74
C GLY A 8 1.33 9.64 -4.46
N ILE A 9 2.20 9.48 -3.45
CA ILE A 9 3.18 10.49 -3.02
C ILE A 9 4.62 9.94 -3.04
N SER A 10 5.62 10.80 -3.14
CA SER A 10 7.03 10.40 -3.03
C SER A 10 7.43 10.02 -1.60
N LEU A 11 8.61 9.42 -1.43
CA LEU A 11 9.10 9.09 -0.10
C LEU A 11 9.50 10.35 0.67
N LYS A 12 10.04 11.35 -0.03
CA LYS A 12 10.24 12.70 0.54
C LYS A 12 8.94 13.24 1.12
N ARG A 13 7.86 13.25 0.33
CA ARG A 13 6.56 13.75 0.78
C ARG A 13 5.99 12.95 1.94
N LEU A 14 6.12 11.62 1.91
CA LEU A 14 5.73 10.76 3.03
C LEU A 14 6.51 11.08 4.32
N GLY A 15 7.76 11.53 4.19
CA GLY A 15 8.63 11.98 5.28
C GLY A 15 8.40 13.42 5.74
N GLY A 16 7.43 14.15 5.17
CA GLY A 16 7.10 15.52 5.54
C GLY A 16 7.94 16.61 4.85
N TRP A 17 8.65 16.28 3.77
CA TRP A 17 9.34 17.28 2.95
C TRP A 17 8.36 18.13 2.11
N GLU A 18 8.71 19.41 1.93
CA GLU A 18 8.04 20.36 1.05
C GLU A 18 9.05 21.00 0.08
N PRO A 19 8.64 21.30 -1.18
CA PRO A 19 9.54 21.82 -2.20
C PRO A 19 10.03 23.23 -1.90
N VAL A 20 11.35 23.41 -1.95
CA VAL A 20 11.98 24.74 -1.96
C VAL A 20 12.00 25.25 -3.39
N THR A 21 11.64 26.51 -3.61
CA THR A 21 11.75 27.17 -4.92
C THR A 21 12.95 28.10 -4.94
N VAL A 22 13.86 27.88 -5.88
CA VAL A 22 14.98 28.79 -6.16
C VAL A 22 14.55 29.75 -7.27
N THR A 23 14.74 31.05 -7.07
CA THR A 23 14.45 32.08 -8.08
C THR A 23 15.71 32.86 -8.39
N GLU A 24 16.10 32.85 -9.66
CA GLU A 24 17.20 33.65 -10.21
C GLU A 24 16.64 34.90 -10.89
N TYR A 25 17.35 36.02 -10.74
CA TYR A 25 16.96 37.32 -11.25
C TYR A 25 18.06 37.88 -12.14
N GLU A 26 17.67 38.43 -13.30
CA GLU A 26 18.56 39.09 -14.26
C GLU A 26 18.17 40.57 -14.32
N TYR A 27 19.16 41.44 -14.12
CA TYR A 27 19.00 42.90 -14.13
C TYR A 27 19.79 43.52 -15.28
N ASP A 28 19.27 44.60 -15.87
CA ASP A 28 20.00 45.39 -16.86
C ASP A 28 21.07 46.31 -16.23
N GLY A 29 21.80 47.05 -17.07
CA GLY A 29 22.83 47.99 -16.64
C GLY A 29 22.30 49.18 -15.83
N ASP A 30 21.00 49.44 -15.88
CA ASP A 30 20.30 50.47 -15.09
C ASP A 30 19.73 49.90 -13.78
N GLY A 31 19.99 48.62 -13.48
CA GLY A 31 19.52 47.93 -12.28
C GLY A 31 18.04 47.54 -12.32
N ARG A 32 17.40 47.54 -13.50
CA ARG A 32 16.00 47.11 -13.65
C ARG A 32 15.94 45.61 -13.88
N LEU A 33 14.98 44.96 -13.25
CA LEU A 33 14.73 43.54 -13.47
C LEU A 33 14.23 43.33 -14.91
N VAL A 34 14.98 42.57 -15.70
CA VAL A 34 14.61 42.24 -17.09
C VAL A 34 14.12 40.81 -17.25
N ARG A 35 14.51 39.90 -16.34
CA ARG A 35 14.05 38.51 -16.37
C ARG A 35 14.17 37.88 -14.98
N ASN A 36 13.30 36.92 -14.70
CA ASN A 36 13.51 35.97 -13.62
C ASN A 36 13.24 34.54 -14.11
N TRP A 37 13.77 33.57 -13.39
CA TRP A 37 13.49 32.15 -13.60
C TRP A 37 13.39 31.46 -12.25
N SER A 38 12.35 30.64 -12.07
CA SER A 38 12.13 29.90 -10.84
C SER A 38 12.09 28.40 -11.11
N GLN A 39 12.77 27.62 -10.27
CA GLN A 39 12.75 26.17 -10.31
C GLN A 39 12.40 25.60 -8.93
N PRO A 40 11.28 24.86 -8.79
CA PRO A 40 11.01 24.11 -7.59
C PRO A 40 11.93 22.88 -7.50
N GLU A 41 12.34 22.52 -6.30
CA GLU A 41 13.02 21.25 -6.04
C GLU A 41 12.13 20.09 -6.51
N SER A 42 12.73 19.14 -7.25
CA SER A 42 12.02 17.95 -7.72
C SER A 42 11.55 17.09 -6.54
N GLU A 43 10.25 16.81 -6.53
CA GLU A 43 9.63 15.89 -5.56
C GLU A 43 10.12 14.44 -5.72
N TRP A 44 10.55 14.07 -6.92
CA TRP A 44 11.08 12.74 -7.23
C TRP A 44 12.54 12.85 -7.65
N ASP A 45 13.43 12.34 -6.82
CA ASP A 45 14.83 12.15 -7.22
C ASP A 45 15.01 10.89 -8.09
N GLN A 46 16.16 10.77 -8.77
CA GLN A 46 16.43 9.62 -9.65
C GLN A 46 16.39 8.28 -8.91
N ARG A 47 16.76 8.26 -7.63
CA ARG A 47 16.76 7.05 -6.80
C ARG A 47 15.32 6.64 -6.46
N GLU A 48 14.46 7.58 -6.12
CA GLU A 48 13.03 7.32 -5.88
C GLU A 48 12.34 6.81 -7.15
N GLN A 49 12.66 7.38 -8.32
CA GLN A 49 12.17 6.88 -9.61
C GLN A 49 12.64 5.44 -9.87
N ALA A 50 13.92 5.15 -9.63
CA ALA A 50 14.48 3.81 -9.78
C ALA A 50 13.80 2.80 -8.84
N TRP A 51 13.51 3.20 -7.60
CA TRP A 51 12.79 2.37 -6.64
C TRP A 51 11.35 2.06 -7.07
N VAL A 52 10.60 3.05 -7.57
CA VAL A 52 9.24 2.82 -8.07
C VAL A 52 9.26 1.90 -9.30
N ALA A 53 10.21 2.10 -10.22
CA ALA A 53 10.38 1.21 -11.37
C ALA A 53 10.73 -0.23 -10.95
N ALA A 54 11.64 -0.39 -9.97
CA ALA A 54 12.00 -1.70 -9.44
C ALA A 54 10.82 -2.39 -8.72
N LEU A 55 10.01 -1.64 -7.98
CA LEU A 55 8.80 -2.16 -7.34
C LEU A 55 7.78 -2.64 -8.37
N ALA A 56 7.61 -1.90 -9.48
CA ALA A 56 6.73 -2.31 -10.57
C ALA A 56 7.23 -3.59 -11.25
N ALA A 57 8.53 -3.67 -11.55
CA ALA A 57 9.15 -4.87 -12.13
C ALA A 57 8.99 -6.09 -11.22
N TYR A 58 9.31 -5.94 -9.93
CA TYR A 58 9.13 -7.00 -8.93
C TYR A 58 7.68 -7.51 -8.88
N ARG A 59 6.69 -6.61 -8.88
CA ARG A 59 5.28 -7.01 -8.84
C ARG A 59 4.81 -7.71 -10.11
N ALA A 60 5.38 -7.36 -11.27
CA ALA A 60 5.08 -8.04 -12.53
C ALA A 60 5.60 -9.49 -12.55
N GLU A 61 6.61 -9.82 -11.74
CA GLU A 61 7.14 -11.18 -11.59
C GLU A 61 6.32 -12.05 -10.61
N LEU A 62 5.42 -11.45 -9.81
CA LEU A 62 4.61 -12.19 -8.85
C LEU A 62 3.49 -12.99 -9.53
N CYS A 63 3.17 -14.14 -8.94
CA CYS A 63 2.11 -15.01 -9.43
C CYS A 63 0.73 -14.30 -9.38
N PRO A 64 -0.04 -14.31 -10.49
CA PRO A 64 -1.29 -13.56 -10.58
C PRO A 64 -2.41 -14.12 -9.68
N CYS A 65 -2.25 -15.31 -9.11
CA CYS A 65 -3.21 -15.85 -8.14
C CYS A 65 -3.15 -15.14 -6.78
N GLY A 66 -2.18 -14.26 -6.56
CA GLY A 66 -2.04 -13.50 -5.32
C GLY A 66 -1.38 -14.29 -4.17
N CYS A 67 -0.73 -15.42 -4.46
CA CYS A 67 -0.01 -16.19 -3.44
C CYS A 67 1.27 -15.50 -2.93
N GLY A 68 1.71 -14.42 -3.58
CA GLY A 68 2.87 -13.62 -3.19
C GLY A 68 4.24 -14.23 -3.57
N GLN A 69 4.24 -15.38 -4.25
CA GLN A 69 5.47 -16.00 -4.79
C GLN A 69 5.74 -15.52 -6.21
N ARG A 70 6.99 -15.65 -6.70
CA ARG A 70 7.31 -15.38 -8.11
C ARG A 70 6.67 -16.44 -9.00
N TYR A 71 6.17 -16.02 -10.16
CA TYR A 71 5.49 -16.89 -11.12
C TYR A 71 6.35 -18.08 -11.54
N ALA A 72 7.62 -17.83 -11.85
CA ALA A 72 8.58 -18.84 -12.28
C ALA A 72 8.88 -19.92 -11.21
N ASP A 73 8.65 -19.62 -9.92
CA ASP A 73 8.93 -20.57 -8.83
C ASP A 73 7.70 -21.43 -8.47
N VAL A 74 6.51 -21.05 -8.95
CA VAL A 74 5.23 -21.70 -8.56
C VAL A 74 4.43 -22.21 -9.75
N THR A 75 5.01 -22.17 -10.94
CA THR A 75 4.44 -22.76 -12.14
C THR A 75 5.45 -23.74 -12.74
N SER A 76 4.97 -24.88 -13.20
CA SER A 76 5.74 -25.89 -13.90
C SER A 76 4.89 -26.43 -15.04
N ASP A 77 5.54 -26.78 -16.14
CA ASP A 77 4.88 -27.47 -17.26
C ASP A 77 4.53 -28.93 -16.92
N GLU A 78 5.09 -29.44 -15.83
CA GLU A 78 4.89 -30.79 -15.32
C GLU A 78 3.77 -30.82 -14.28
N GLU A 79 2.79 -31.69 -14.50
CA GLU A 79 1.64 -31.87 -13.60
C GLU A 79 1.97 -32.93 -12.54
N THR A 80 2.93 -32.61 -11.67
CA THR A 80 3.23 -33.43 -10.48
C THR A 80 2.60 -32.79 -9.24
N GLY A 81 2.30 -33.60 -8.22
CA GLY A 81 1.54 -33.20 -7.03
C GLY A 81 2.11 -32.00 -6.24
N PRO A 82 1.46 -31.62 -5.13
CA PRO A 82 1.70 -30.32 -4.50
C PRO A 82 3.10 -30.21 -3.88
N GLN A 83 3.87 -29.22 -4.33
CA GLN A 83 5.15 -28.82 -3.73
C GLN A 83 4.98 -27.93 -2.48
N PHE A 84 3.77 -27.42 -2.25
CA PHE A 84 3.46 -26.46 -1.18
C PHE A 84 2.43 -27.02 -0.20
N VAL A 85 2.57 -26.70 1.09
CA VAL A 85 1.62 -27.04 2.15
C VAL A 85 0.83 -25.80 2.56
N ALA A 86 -0.49 -25.83 2.42
CA ALA A 86 -1.36 -24.76 2.88
C ALA A 86 -1.74 -24.95 4.36
N SER A 87 -1.69 -23.87 5.15
CA SER A 87 -2.22 -23.82 6.51
C SER A 87 -3.22 -22.69 6.66
N ARG A 88 -4.18 -22.82 7.59
CA ARG A 88 -5.18 -21.79 7.87
C ARG A 88 -5.02 -21.26 9.28
N VAL A 89 -5.18 -19.95 9.44
CA VAL A 89 -5.24 -19.26 10.75
C VAL A 89 -6.67 -18.75 10.96
N VAL A 90 -7.21 -18.95 12.16
CA VAL A 90 -8.56 -18.49 12.51
C VAL A 90 -8.46 -17.26 13.41
N CYS A 91 -9.07 -16.15 12.98
CA CYS A 91 -9.25 -14.98 13.83
C CYS A 91 -10.27 -15.30 14.93
N ARG A 92 -9.80 -15.48 16.17
CA ARG A 92 -10.67 -15.84 17.30
C ARG A 92 -11.76 -14.81 17.58
N ALA A 93 -11.47 -13.52 17.38
CA ALA A 93 -12.46 -12.46 17.54
C ALA A 93 -13.60 -12.58 16.51
N ARG A 94 -13.26 -12.84 15.25
CA ARG A 94 -14.26 -13.02 14.18
C ARG A 94 -15.03 -14.32 14.34
N LEU A 95 -14.36 -15.39 14.76
CA LEU A 95 -15.03 -16.67 15.06
C LEU A 95 -16.09 -16.48 16.14
N ALA A 96 -15.74 -15.87 17.28
CA ALA A 96 -16.67 -15.60 18.37
C ALA A 96 -17.87 -14.76 17.91
N LEU A 97 -17.63 -13.76 17.07
CA LEU A 97 -18.71 -12.95 16.48
C LEU A 97 -19.66 -13.79 15.63
N LEU A 98 -19.12 -14.59 14.70
CA LEU A 98 -19.92 -15.41 13.78
C LEU A 98 -20.71 -16.49 14.52
N GLU A 99 -20.12 -17.11 15.54
CA GLU A 99 -20.81 -18.09 16.38
C GLU A 99 -21.96 -17.45 17.16
N ALA A 100 -21.75 -16.26 17.74
CA ALA A 100 -22.79 -15.52 18.44
C ALA A 100 -23.93 -15.05 17.52
N GLN A 101 -23.59 -14.58 16.31
CA GLN A 101 -24.55 -14.20 15.28
C GLN A 101 -25.40 -15.40 14.85
N LYS A 102 -24.77 -16.52 14.50
CA LYS A 102 -25.46 -17.75 14.07
C LYS A 102 -26.39 -18.29 15.15
N ALA A 103 -25.97 -18.23 16.42
CA ALA A 103 -26.82 -18.64 17.54
C ALA A 103 -28.04 -17.72 17.73
N ALA A 104 -27.88 -16.42 17.48
CA ALA A 104 -28.96 -15.45 17.60
C ALA A 104 -29.94 -15.44 16.40
N GLU A 105 -29.46 -15.74 15.19
CA GLU A 105 -30.29 -15.84 13.98
C GLU A 105 -31.38 -16.92 14.10
N THR A 106 -31.10 -17.99 14.85
CA THR A 106 -32.06 -19.06 15.11
C THR A 106 -33.20 -18.68 16.08
N GLN A 107 -33.20 -17.48 16.68
CA GLN A 107 -34.06 -17.18 17.83
C GLN A 107 -34.93 -15.91 17.74
N ASP A 108 -34.80 -14.99 16.77
CA ASP A 108 -35.55 -13.72 16.86
C ASP A 108 -35.75 -12.96 15.52
N VAL A 109 -36.94 -12.39 15.32
CA VAL A 109 -37.36 -11.62 14.12
C VAL A 109 -36.70 -10.23 14.07
N VAL A 110 -36.19 -9.72 15.20
CA VAL A 110 -35.52 -8.41 15.33
C VAL A 110 -33.99 -8.51 15.24
N GLY A 111 -33.44 -9.68 14.89
CA GLY A 111 -32.00 -9.97 14.90
C GLY A 111 -31.13 -8.98 14.12
N GLY A 112 -31.65 -8.38 13.04
CA GLY A 112 -30.94 -7.40 12.21
C GLY A 112 -30.66 -6.04 12.87
N ALA A 113 -31.32 -5.70 13.98
CA ALA A 113 -31.12 -4.43 14.68
C ALA A 113 -30.06 -4.47 15.80
N ARG A 114 -29.44 -5.63 16.06
CA ARG A 114 -28.48 -5.82 17.15
C ARG A 114 -27.07 -5.39 16.75
N LEU A 115 -26.42 -4.59 17.60
CA LEU A 115 -25.01 -4.24 17.47
C LEU A 115 -24.15 -5.25 18.25
N TRP A 116 -23.08 -5.75 17.63
CA TRP A 116 -22.18 -6.73 18.23
C TRP A 116 -20.85 -6.08 18.58
N HIS A 117 -20.37 -6.32 19.80
CA HIS A 117 -19.08 -5.84 20.27
C HIS A 117 -18.23 -7.02 20.72
N VAL A 118 -16.94 -7.03 20.35
CA VAL A 118 -16.01 -8.11 20.71
C VAL A 118 -14.90 -7.53 21.58
N GLN A 119 -14.69 -8.13 22.75
CA GLN A 119 -13.58 -7.80 23.65
C GLN A 119 -12.70 -9.02 23.87
N MET A 120 -11.40 -8.80 23.95
CA MET A 120 -10.45 -9.84 24.30
C MET A 120 -10.48 -10.05 25.82
N GLN A 121 -10.75 -11.27 26.30
CA GLN A 121 -10.61 -11.58 27.72
C GLN A 121 -9.13 -11.49 28.10
N LYS A 122 -8.80 -10.64 29.08
CA LYS A 122 -7.49 -10.67 29.73
C LYS A 122 -7.45 -11.93 30.60
N GLY A 123 -6.56 -12.85 30.26
CA GLY A 123 -6.23 -14.02 31.07
C GLY A 123 -5.34 -13.66 32.25
#